data_AF-A0A7J4M9J5-F1
#
_entry.id   AF-A0A7J4M9J5-F1
#
_cell.length_a   1.000
_cell.length_b   1.000
_cell.length_c   1.000
_cell.angle_alpha   90.00
_cell.angle_beta   90.00
_cell.angle_gamma   90.00
#
_symmetry.space_group_name_H-M   'P 1'
#
loop_
_entity.id
_entity.type
_entity.pdbx_description
1 polymer ?
#
loop_
_entity_poly.entity_id
_entity_poly.type
_entity_poly.pdbx_seq_one_letter_code
_entity_poly.pdbx_strand_id
1 'polypeptide(L)' 'RLTMADIPFDDRLYNAARNLVDRIEVIDPERTSDISQPWLKQALLWSIGGLGFSAEDVKGLLEDD' A
#
# COMPACT_ATOMS: atom_id res chain seq x y z
N ARG A 1 21.15 23.11 7.34
CA ARG A 1 21.03 21.62 7.32
C ARG A 1 19.64 21.34 6.79
N LEU A 2 19.52 20.81 5.56
CA LEU A 2 18.22 20.44 5.00
C LEU A 2 17.63 19.35 5.91
N THR A 3 16.56 19.70 6.61
CA THR A 3 15.69 18.75 7.30
C THR A 3 15.10 17.80 6.28
N MET A 4 14.61 16.64 6.70
CA MET A 4 13.90 15.66 5.87
C MET A 4 12.54 16.17 5.37
N ALA A 5 12.45 17.47 5.08
CA ALA A 5 11.31 18.18 4.54
C ALA A 5 11.53 18.30 3.03
N ASP A 6 10.51 17.92 2.26
CA ASP A 6 10.33 18.18 0.83
C ASP A 6 10.86 17.15 -0.16
N ILE A 7 10.84 15.85 0.17
CA ILE A 7 10.61 14.86 -0.90
C ILE A 7 9.11 14.93 -1.18
N PRO A 8 8.66 15.32 -2.39
CA PRO A 8 7.25 15.24 -2.73
C PRO A 8 6.86 13.77 -2.65
N PHE A 9 6.09 13.45 -1.62
CA PHE A 9 5.55 12.13 -1.44
C PHE A 9 4.64 11.87 -2.63
N ASP A 10 5.05 10.97 -3.50
CA ASP A 10 4.37 10.77 -4.76
C ASP A 10 3.07 9.99 -4.50
N ASP A 11 1.99 10.72 -4.22
CA ASP A 11 0.62 10.22 -4.03
C ASP A 11 0.14 9.34 -5.19
N ARG A 12 0.86 9.29 -6.32
CA ARG A 12 0.52 8.41 -7.45
C ARG A 12 0.51 6.93 -7.06
N LEU A 13 1.47 6.48 -6.25
CA LEU A 13 1.51 5.08 -5.83
C LEU A 13 0.36 4.74 -4.88
N TYR A 14 0.08 5.63 -3.93
CA TYR A 14 -1.05 5.50 -3.02
C TYR A 14 -2.40 5.53 -3.79
N ASN A 15 -2.57 6.46 -4.73
CA ASN A 15 -3.76 6.54 -5.56
C ASN A 15 -3.92 5.34 -6.49
N ALA A 16 -2.82 4.81 -7.05
CA ALA A 16 -2.86 3.58 -7.84
C ALA A 16 -3.27 2.37 -6.99
N ALA A 17 -2.73 2.25 -5.78
CA ALA A 17 -3.10 1.20 -4.83
C ALA A 17 -4.59 1.27 -4.48
N ARG A 18 -5.10 2.47 -4.13
CA ARG A 18 -6.51 2.70 -3.85
C ARG A 18 -7.39 2.29 -5.04
N ASN A 19 -7.07 2.77 -6.25
CA ASN A 19 -7.85 2.44 -7.44
C ASN A 19 -7.88 0.94 -7.74
N LEU A 20 -6.76 0.24 -7.51
CA LEU A 20 -6.68 -1.21 -7.69
C LEU A 20 -7.56 -1.93 -6.67
N VAL A 21 -7.51 -1.53 -5.40
CA VAL A 21 -8.34 -2.10 -4.34
C VAL A 21 -9.83 -1.84 -4.60
N ASP A 22 -10.22 -0.61 -4.95
CA ASP A 22 -11.61 -0.25 -5.27
C ASP A 22 -12.16 -1.13 -6.41
N ARG A 23 -11.32 -1.47 -7.41
CA ARG A 23 -11.72 -2.37 -8.51
C ARG A 23 -11.83 -3.83 -8.07
N ILE A 24 -10.93 -4.29 -7.21
CA ILE A 24 -10.97 -5.64 -6.66
C ILE A 24 -12.22 -5.83 -5.80
N GLU A 25 -12.60 -4.85 -4.99
CA GLU A 25 -13.82 -4.92 -4.17
C GLU A 25 -15.10 -5.13 -4.99
N VAL A 26 -15.15 -4.62 -6.23
CA VAL A 26 -16.30 -4.80 -7.13
C VAL A 26 -16.36 -6.23 -7.69
N ILE A 27 -15.21 -6.86 -7.96
CA ILE A 27 -15.15 -8.16 -8.65
C ILE A 27 -14.93 -9.35 -7.71
N ASP A 28 -14.34 -9.11 -6.55
CA ASP A 28 -14.01 -10.08 -5.51
C ASP A 28 -14.15 -9.40 -4.13
N PRO A 29 -15.39 -9.19 -3.66
CA PRO A 29 -15.67 -8.43 -2.43
C PRO A 29 -15.07 -9.08 -1.19
N GLU A 30 -15.06 -10.42 -1.15
CA GLU A 30 -14.48 -11.20 -0.06
C GLU A 30 -12.95 -11.22 -0.11
N ARG A 31 -12.36 -10.75 -1.21
CA ARG A 31 -10.90 -10.69 -1.44
C ARG A 31 -10.24 -12.06 -1.26
N THR A 32 -10.94 -13.15 -1.57
CA THR A 32 -10.44 -14.51 -1.33
C THR A 32 -9.91 -15.18 -2.60
N SER A 33 -10.10 -14.57 -3.77
CA SER A 33 -9.65 -15.16 -5.02
C SER A 33 -8.11 -15.23 -5.10
N ASP A 34 -7.59 -16.39 -5.48
CA ASP A 34 -6.17 -16.58 -5.80
C ASP A 34 -5.68 -15.61 -6.90
N ILE A 35 -6.59 -15.12 -7.75
CA ILE A 35 -6.29 -14.15 -8.79
C ILE A 35 -6.11 -12.75 -8.19
N SER A 36 -6.93 -12.35 -7.22
CA SER A 36 -6.90 -11.02 -6.59
C SER A 36 -5.75 -10.85 -5.60
N GLN A 37 -5.36 -11.93 -4.92
CA GLN A 37 -4.37 -11.91 -3.84
C GLN A 37 -3.01 -11.27 -4.21
N PRO A 38 -2.38 -11.60 -5.37
CA PRO A 38 -1.14 -10.93 -5.78
C PRO A 38 -1.30 -9.42 -5.98
N TRP A 39 -2.44 -8.98 -6.50
CA TRP A 39 -2.74 -7.56 -6.73
C TRP A 39 -3.01 -6.81 -5.44
N LEU A 40 -3.70 -7.44 -4.48
CA LEU A 40 -3.90 -6.89 -3.14
C LEU A 40 -2.57 -6.73 -2.41
N LYS A 41 -1.67 -7.71 -2.51
CA LYS A 41 -0.31 -7.62 -1.97
C LYS A 41 0.45 -6.44 -2.60
N GLN A 42 0.38 -6.28 -3.92
CA GLN A 42 1.05 -5.19 -4.61
C GLN A 42 0.49 -3.81 -4.23
N ALA A 43 -0.84 -3.69 -4.12
CA ALA A 43 -1.49 -2.48 -3.64
C ALA A 43 -1.02 -2.11 -2.23
N LEU A 44 -0.93 -3.09 -1.31
CA LEU A 44 -0.42 -2.86 0.03
C LEU A 44 1.02 -2.34 0.01
N LEU A 45 1.90 -2.94 -0.78
CA LEU A 45 3.29 -2.49 -0.93
C LEU A 45 3.41 -1.06 -1.48
N TRP A 46 2.57 -0.71 -2.47
CA TRP A 46 2.54 0.65 -3.00
C TRP A 46 1.96 1.66 -2.02
N SER A 47 0.96 1.29 -1.23
CA SER A 47 0.42 2.15 -0.18
C SER A 47 1.48 2.45 0.88
N ILE A 48 2.16 1.44 1.42
CA ILE A 48 3.15 1.64 2.49
C ILE A 48 4.41 2.33 1.97
N GLY A 49 4.87 1.99 0.75
CA GLY A 49 6.01 2.66 0.12
C GLY A 49 5.68 4.10 -0.28
N GLY A 50 4.44 4.33 -0.75
CA GLY A 50 3.89 5.67 -0.94
C GLY A 50 3.85 6.45 0.36
N LEU A 51 3.61 5.78 1.49
CA LEU A 51 3.69 6.31 2.86
C LEU A 51 5.11 6.34 3.45
N GLY A 52 6.16 6.12 2.66
CA GLY A 52 7.55 6.24 3.11
C GLY A 52 8.02 5.13 4.04
N PHE A 53 7.25 4.04 4.15
CA PHE A 53 7.60 2.86 4.94
C PHE A 53 8.06 1.71 4.04
N SER A 54 8.96 0.88 4.56
CA SER A 54 9.22 -0.45 4.03
C SER A 54 8.23 -1.48 4.60
N ALA A 55 8.18 -2.67 4.00
CA ALA A 55 7.39 -3.77 4.54
C ALA A 55 7.83 -4.20 5.96
N GLU A 56 9.12 -4.13 6.25
CA GLU A 56 9.65 -4.47 7.58
C GLU A 56 9.29 -3.39 8.62
N ASP A 57 9.32 -2.11 8.25
CA ASP A 57 8.91 -1.02 9.16
C ASP A 57 7.45 -1.19 9.61
N VAL A 58 6.57 -1.51 8.67
CA VAL A 58 5.14 -1.73 8.97
C VAL A 58 4.94 -3.01 9.77
N LYS A 59 5.69 -4.07 9.48
CA LYS A 59 5.60 -5.32 10.25
C LYS A 59 5.96 -5.08 11.71
N GLY A 60 7.06 -4.38 11.99
CA GLY A 60 7.44 -4.02 13.36
C GLY A 60 6.37 -3.17 14.05
N LEU A 61 5.79 -2.20 13.33
CA LEU A 61 4.72 -1.36 13.88
C LEU A 61 3.44 -2.14 14.26
N LEU A 62 3.09 -3.17 13.48
CA LEU A 62 1.89 -3.98 13.70
C LEU A 62 2.09 -5.12 14.71
N GLU A 63 3.34 -5.54 14.93
CA GLU A 63 3.70 -6.59 15.90
C GLU A 63 3.96 -6.02 17.31
N ASP A 64 4.16 -4.70 17.43
CA ASP A 64 4.35 -3.98 18.70
C ASP A 64 3.02 -3.58 19.39
N ASP A 65 1.85 -3.90 18.80
CA ASP A 65 0.48 -3.78 19.36
C ASP A 65 -0.07 -5.14 19.82
#